data_AF-A0A7S2CX25-F1
#
_entry.id   AF-A0A7S2CX25-F1
#
_cell.length_a   1.000
_cell.length_b   1.000
_cell.length_c   1.000
_cell.angle_alpha   90.00
_cell.angle_beta   90.00
_cell.angle_gamma   90.00
#
_symmetry.space_group_name_H-M   'P 1'
#
loop_
_entity.id
_entity.type
_entity.pdbx_description
1 polymer ?
#
loop_
_entity_poly.entity_id
_entity_poly.type
_entity_poly.pdbx_seq_one_letter_code
_entity_poly.pdbx_strand_id
1 'polypeptide(L)'
;YNRLPKGQVSEVSIVLDPMIATAATIKATVSVLKRWGTGKIIVVCCLASRSGLTALLEAHPDVTVHVAAIDEVLSDDGMIVPGLGDAGDRQFLTPELDEVEMTANAEITRKRTLSASSEMEALAQSPAKKK
;
A
#
# COMPACT_ATOMS: atom_id res chain seq x y z
N TYR A 1 14.18 3.73 1.58
CA TYR A 1 14.96 2.50 1.33
C TYR A 1 15.14 2.32 -0.16
N ASN A 2 16.31 1.93 -0.66
CA ASN A 2 16.48 1.46 -2.04
C ASN A 2 17.50 0.32 -2.06
N ARG A 3 17.28 -0.66 -2.95
CA ARG A 3 18.16 -1.82 -3.12
C ARG A 3 18.37 -2.08 -4.61
N LEU A 4 18.88 -1.06 -5.30
CA LEU A 4 19.15 -1.16 -6.73
C LEU A 4 20.34 -2.11 -7.01
N PRO A 5 20.35 -2.80 -8.16
CA PRO A 5 21.49 -3.61 -8.57
C PRO A 5 22.79 -2.78 -8.57
N LYS A 6 23.88 -3.35 -8.02
CA LYS A 6 25.19 -2.67 -7.92
C LYS A 6 26.06 -2.81 -9.17
N GLY A 7 25.63 -3.63 -10.13
CA GLY A 7 26.38 -3.95 -11.36
C GLY A 7 25.99 -3.06 -12.53
N GLN A 8 25.87 -3.66 -13.71
CA GLN A 8 25.41 -2.97 -14.91
C GLN A 8 24.02 -2.36 -14.68
N VAL A 9 23.90 -1.06 -15.00
CA VAL A 9 22.65 -0.33 -14.88
C VAL A 9 21.71 -0.75 -16.02
N SER A 10 20.43 -0.89 -15.71
CA SER A 10 19.42 -1.30 -16.69
C SER A 10 19.20 -0.20 -17.73
N GLU A 11 19.14 -0.59 -19.01
CA GLU A 11 18.77 0.30 -20.11
C GLU A 11 17.33 0.82 -19.97
N VAL A 12 16.44 -0.02 -19.43
CA VAL A 12 15.04 0.31 -19.15
C VAL A 12 14.72 -0.04 -17.70
N SER A 13 14.18 0.93 -16.96
CA SER A 13 13.58 0.73 -15.64
C SER A 13 12.06 0.89 -15.72
N ILE A 14 11.33 -0.09 -15.19
CA ILE A 14 9.88 -0.02 -15.07
C ILE A 14 9.53 0.17 -13.59
N VAL A 15 8.85 1.27 -13.28
CA VAL A 15 8.35 1.55 -11.93
C VAL A 15 6.89 1.13 -11.87
N LEU A 16 6.56 0.30 -10.89
CA LEU A 16 5.20 -0.15 -10.61
C LEU A 16 4.72 0.56 -9.35
N ASP A 17 3.68 1.38 -9.50
CA ASP A 17 3.03 2.07 -8.39
C ASP A 17 1.52 1.98 -8.62
N PRO A 18 0.72 1.41 -7.70
CA PRO A 18 -0.72 1.29 -7.90
C PRO A 18 -1.39 2.63 -8.23
N MET A 19 -0.92 3.73 -7.63
CA MET A 19 -1.57 5.03 -7.72
C MET A 19 -0.59 6.20 -7.86
N ILE A 20 -0.90 7.15 -8.74
CA ILE A 20 -0.23 8.45 -8.81
C ILE A 20 -1.21 9.54 -8.33
N ALA A 21 -1.21 9.81 -7.02
CA ALA A 21 -2.03 10.86 -6.43
C ALA A 21 -1.40 12.26 -6.62
N THR A 22 -0.59 12.74 -5.68
CA THR A 22 0.15 14.03 -5.77
C THR A 22 1.47 13.93 -6.55
N ALA A 23 1.83 12.72 -6.98
CA ALA A 23 3.10 12.35 -7.59
C ALA A 23 4.36 12.57 -6.72
N ALA A 24 4.25 12.85 -5.42
CA ALA A 24 5.42 13.05 -4.56
C ALA A 24 6.36 11.83 -4.56
N THR A 25 5.81 10.63 -4.32
CA THR A 25 6.56 9.37 -4.26
C THR A 25 7.20 9.03 -5.61
N ILE A 26 6.41 9.06 -6.69
CA ILE A 26 6.92 8.65 -8.01
C ILE A 26 8.00 9.61 -8.55
N LYS A 27 7.91 10.92 -8.29
CA LYS A 27 8.98 11.88 -8.64
C LYS A 27 10.27 11.58 -7.89
N ALA A 28 10.19 11.26 -6.60
CA ALA A 28 11.36 10.87 -5.82
C ALA A 28 11.99 9.57 -6.36
N THR A 29 11.16 8.57 -6.70
CA THR A 29 11.60 7.30 -7.29
C THR A 29 12.28 7.49 -8.64
N VAL A 30 11.69 8.27 -9.56
CA VAL A 30 12.29 8.61 -10.84
C VAL A 30 13.63 9.31 -10.65
N SER A 31 13.71 10.29 -9.75
CA SER A 31 14.96 10.98 -9.44
C SER A 31 16.06 10.04 -8.93
N VAL A 32 15.70 9.03 -8.12
CA VAL A 32 16.64 7.99 -7.68
C VAL A 32 17.13 7.15 -8.86
N LEU A 33 16.24 6.71 -9.74
CA LEU A 33 16.60 5.91 -10.92
C LEU A 33 17.48 6.68 -11.91
N LYS A 34 17.21 7.96 -12.13
CA LYS A 34 18.06 8.83 -12.95
C LYS A 34 19.46 8.99 -12.35
N ARG A 35 19.57 9.18 -11.02
CA ARG A 35 20.88 9.21 -10.33
C ARG A 35 21.60 7.86 -10.38
N TRP A 36 20.86 6.76 -10.41
CA TRP A 36 21.43 5.43 -10.60
C TRP A 36 21.95 5.21 -12.03
N GLY A 37 21.51 6.03 -13.00
CA GLY A 37 22.02 6.06 -14.37
C GLY A 37 21.21 5.24 -15.37
N THR A 38 19.95 4.91 -15.06
CA THR A 38 19.10 4.17 -16.02
C THR A 38 18.83 5.01 -17.26
N GLY A 39 18.73 4.36 -18.43
CA GLY A 39 18.51 5.04 -19.70
C GLY A 39 17.06 5.52 -19.86
N LYS A 40 16.12 4.58 -19.97
CA LYS A 40 14.69 4.84 -20.16
C LYS A 40 13.91 4.48 -18.89
N ILE A 41 12.96 5.34 -18.51
CA ILE A 41 12.06 5.07 -17.38
C ILE A 41 10.62 5.00 -17.88
N ILE A 42 9.94 3.92 -17.50
CA ILE A 42 8.52 3.70 -17.76
C ILE A 42 7.82 3.56 -16.40
N VAL A 43 6.79 4.36 -16.16
CA VAL A 43 5.93 4.22 -14.99
C VAL A 43 4.64 3.53 -15.42
N VAL A 44 4.22 2.51 -14.67
CA VAL A 44 2.96 1.80 -14.88
C VAL A 44 2.13 1.89 -13.61
N CYS A 45 0.91 2.38 -13.74
CA CYS A 45 -0.02 2.53 -12.62
C CYS A 45 -1.47 2.18 -13.02
N CYS A 46 -2.26 1.79 -12.03
CA CYS A 46 -3.69 1.50 -12.26
C CYS A 46 -4.49 2.80 -12.35
N LEU A 47 -4.22 3.73 -11.43
CA LEU A 47 -4.98 4.97 -11.31
C LEU A 47 -4.05 6.17 -11.11
N ALA A 48 -4.38 7.30 -11.71
CA ALA A 48 -3.69 8.56 -11.45
C ALA A 48 -4.67 9.73 -11.37
N SER A 49 -4.32 10.76 -10.60
CA SER A 49 -5.01 12.04 -10.70
C SER A 49 -4.45 12.85 -11.88
N ARG A 50 -5.28 13.68 -12.51
CA ARG A 50 -4.83 14.61 -13.55
C ARG A 50 -3.69 15.50 -13.04
N SER A 51 -3.83 16.08 -11.85
CA SER A 51 -2.78 16.91 -11.22
C SER A 51 -1.49 16.14 -10.95
N GLY A 52 -1.57 14.88 -10.55
CA GLY A 52 -0.42 14.02 -10.30
C GLY A 52 0.36 13.72 -11.58
N LEU A 53 -0.34 13.37 -12.66
CA LEU A 53 0.28 13.14 -13.97
C LEU A 53 0.97 14.41 -14.48
N THR A 54 0.29 15.56 -14.42
CA THR A 54 0.89 16.84 -14.80
C THR A 54 2.16 17.12 -13.99
N ALA A 55 2.10 16.99 -12.67
CA ALA A 55 3.25 17.24 -11.80
C ALA A 55 4.43 16.29 -12.08
N LEU A 56 4.17 15.02 -12.40
CA LEU A 56 5.21 14.07 -12.78
C LEU A 56 5.85 14.44 -14.12
N LEU A 57 5.03 14.71 -15.15
CA LEU A 57 5.52 15.00 -16.50
C LEU A 57 6.20 16.37 -16.59
N GLU A 58 5.81 17.34 -15.78
CA GLU A 58 6.54 18.62 -15.64
C GLU A 58 7.92 18.42 -15.00
N ALA A 59 8.02 17.59 -13.97
CA ALA A 59 9.29 17.32 -13.30
C ALA A 59 10.22 16.41 -14.13
N HIS A 60 9.63 15.49 -14.89
CA HIS A 60 10.33 14.44 -15.63
C HIS A 60 9.69 14.19 -17.01
N PRO A 61 9.84 15.13 -17.96
CA PRO A 61 9.19 15.07 -19.29
C PRO A 61 9.66 13.91 -20.18
N ASP A 62 10.77 13.28 -19.82
CA ASP A 62 11.38 12.12 -20.47
C ASP A 62 10.80 10.77 -20.00
N VAL A 63 9.93 10.77 -18.97
CA VAL A 63 9.28 9.56 -18.46
C VAL A 63 8.06 9.21 -19.30
N THR A 64 7.93 7.94 -19.67
CA THR A 64 6.68 7.40 -20.25
C THR A 64 5.78 6.90 -19.13
N VAL A 65 4.50 7.28 -19.13
CA VAL A 65 3.52 6.80 -18.15
C VAL A 65 2.44 5.99 -18.85
N HIS A 66 2.22 4.76 -18.40
CA HIS A 66 1.05 3.95 -18.73
C HIS A 66 0.11 3.93 -17.53
N VAL A 67 -1.11 4.39 -17.74
CA VAL A 67 -2.14 4.48 -16.70
C VAL A 67 -3.43 3.87 -17.23
N ALA A 68 -4.11 3.05 -16.41
CA ALA A 68 -5.36 2.42 -16.83
C ALA A 68 -6.56 3.38 -16.73
N ALA A 69 -6.60 4.24 -15.71
CA ALA A 69 -7.64 5.25 -15.52
C ALA A 69 -7.08 6.56 -14.97
N ILE A 70 -7.70 7.68 -15.35
CA ILE A 70 -7.34 9.01 -14.87
C ILE A 70 -8.59 9.63 -14.22
N ASP A 71 -8.47 9.99 -12.96
CA ASP A 71 -9.48 10.74 -12.22
C ASP A 71 -9.08 12.22 -12.13
N GLU A 72 -10.08 13.10 -12.08
CA GLU A 72 -9.86 14.55 -12.21
C GLU A 72 -9.42 15.23 -10.92
N VAL A 73 -9.92 14.75 -9.77
CA VAL A 73 -9.89 15.50 -8.51
C VAL A 73 -9.04 14.77 -7.48
N LEU A 74 -8.29 15.56 -6.71
CA LEU A 74 -7.77 15.16 -5.41
C LEU A 74 -8.62 15.80 -4.32
N SER A 75 -8.90 15.08 -3.25
CA SER A 75 -9.44 15.66 -2.01
C SER A 75 -8.37 16.44 -1.24
N ASP A 76 -8.79 17.15 -0.19
CA ASP A 76 -7.91 18.02 0.61
C ASP A 76 -6.79 17.25 1.35
N ASP A 77 -7.01 15.97 1.63
CA ASP A 77 -6.04 15.02 2.20
C ASP A 77 -5.13 14.39 1.13
N GLY A 78 -5.30 14.75 -0.15
CA GLY A 78 -4.48 14.27 -1.26
C GLY A 78 -4.88 12.90 -1.81
N MET A 79 -6.08 12.41 -1.50
CA MET A 79 -6.61 11.16 -2.06
C MET A 79 -7.26 11.40 -3.43
N ILE A 80 -7.18 10.40 -4.32
CA ILE A 80 -7.82 10.47 -5.64
C ILE A 80 -9.34 10.29 -5.47
N VAL A 81 -10.14 11.10 -6.18
CA VAL A 81 -11.61 11.05 -6.14
C VAL A 81 -12.19 10.87 -7.55
N PRO A 82 -13.05 9.86 -7.81
CA PRO A 82 -13.60 8.89 -6.87
C PRO A 82 -12.59 7.89 -6.30
N GLY A 83 -11.48 7.63 -6.99
CA GLY A 83 -10.38 6.86 -6.39
C GLY A 83 -10.68 5.39 -6.15
N LEU A 84 -9.82 4.79 -5.33
CA LEU A 84 -9.99 3.43 -4.83
C LEU A 84 -9.70 3.28 -3.33
N GLY A 85 -9.58 4.40 -2.60
CA GLY A 85 -9.10 4.43 -1.20
C GLY A 85 -7.59 4.20 -1.11
N ASP A 86 -7.10 3.75 0.04
CA ASP A 86 -5.70 3.37 0.20
C ASP A 86 -5.40 2.03 -0.49
N ALA A 87 -4.49 2.04 -1.46
CA ALA A 87 -4.14 0.84 -2.22
C ALA A 87 -3.39 -0.20 -1.39
N GLY A 88 -2.54 0.25 -0.46
CA GLY A 88 -1.75 -0.61 0.41
C GLY A 88 -2.64 -1.37 1.38
N ASP A 89 -3.53 -0.65 2.08
CA ASP A 89 -4.45 -1.26 3.04
C ASP A 89 -5.38 -2.26 2.38
N ARG A 90 -5.85 -1.96 1.16
CA ARG A 90 -6.66 -2.90 0.37
C ARG A 90 -5.87 -4.12 -0.07
N GLN A 91 -4.59 -3.97 -0.40
CA GLN A 91 -3.75 -5.08 -0.83
C GLN A 91 -3.36 -5.99 0.34
N PHE A 92 -3.05 -5.41 1.50
CA PHE A 92 -2.50 -6.13 2.64
C PHE A 92 -3.52 -6.41 3.75
N LEU A 93 -4.77 -5.97 3.57
CA LEU A 93 -5.85 -6.08 4.55
C LEU A 93 -5.48 -5.42 5.89
N THR A 94 -4.92 -4.20 5.80
CA THR A 94 -4.46 -3.40 6.95
C THR A 94 -5.23 -2.09 7.09
N PRO A 95 -6.57 -2.05 6.94
CA PRO A 95 -7.28 -0.78 7.02
C PRO A 95 -6.95 -0.09 8.35
N GLU A 96 -6.73 1.22 8.31
CA GLU A 96 -6.82 2.05 9.51
C GLU A 96 -8.19 1.80 10.14
N LEU A 97 -8.18 1.06 11.25
CA LEU A 97 -9.38 0.81 12.03
C LEU A 97 -9.63 2.06 12.87
N ASP A 98 -10.82 2.62 12.77
CA ASP A 98 -11.28 3.65 13.69
C ASP A 98 -11.17 3.13 15.14
N GLU A 99 -10.92 4.01 16.12
CA GLU A 99 -10.75 3.64 17.53
C GLU A 99 -11.88 2.73 18.05
N VAL A 100 -13.09 2.94 17.54
CA VAL A 100 -14.28 2.16 17.87
C VAL A 100 -14.14 0.70 17.40
N GLU A 101 -13.64 0.49 16.19
CA GLU A 101 -13.48 -0.84 15.59
C GLU A 101 -12.26 -1.58 16.18
N MET A 102 -11.18 -0.85 16.50
CA MET A 102 -10.08 -1.39 17.31
C MET A 102 -10.55 -1.86 18.69
N THR A 103 -11.37 -1.05 19.37
CA THR A 103 -11.88 -1.38 20.71
C THR A 103 -12.80 -2.60 20.66
N ALA A 104 -13.70 -2.66 19.67
CA ALA A 104 -14.57 -3.82 19.45
C ALA A 104 -13.76 -5.10 19.17
N ASN A 105 -12.75 -5.03 18.31
CA ASN A 105 -11.90 -6.18 17.98
C ASN A 105 -11.03 -6.63 19.17
N ALA A 106 -10.56 -5.69 19.98
CA ALA A 106 -9.83 -5.99 21.22
C ALA A 106 -10.73 -6.69 22.26
N GLU A 107 -11.97 -6.24 22.43
CA GLU A 107 -12.94 -6.90 23.32
C GLU A 107 -13.32 -8.30 22.84
N ILE A 108 -13.57 -8.48 21.54
CA ILE A 108 -13.89 -9.78 20.96
C ILE A 108 -12.73 -10.75 21.15
N THR A 109 -11.50 -10.29 20.90
CA THR A 109 -10.29 -11.08 21.11
C THR A 109 -10.15 -11.48 22.58
N ARG A 110 -10.29 -10.54 23.51
CA ARG A 110 -10.22 -10.80 24.95
C ARG A 110 -11.28 -11.81 25.43
N LYS A 111 -12.53 -11.68 24.95
CA LYS A 111 -13.62 -12.62 25.28
C LYS A 111 -13.33 -14.04 24.76
N ARG A 112 -12.76 -14.17 23.56
CA ARG A 112 -12.34 -15.47 23.00
C ARG A 112 -11.23 -16.12 23.81
N THR A 113 -10.21 -15.35 24.23
CA THR A 113 -9.11 -15.88 25.05
C THR A 113 -9.61 -16.35 26.41
N LEU A 114 -10.48 -15.58 27.07
CA LEU A 114 -11.07 -15.95 28.36
C LEU A 114 -11.96 -17.19 28.26
N SER A 115 -12.77 -17.30 27.20
CA SER A 115 -13.59 -18.49 26.92
C SER A 115 -12.71 -19.73 26.75
N ALA A 116 -11.66 -19.65 25.93
CA ALA A 116 -10.73 -20.75 25.70
C ALA A 116 -9.99 -21.19 26.98
N SER A 117 -9.60 -20.24 27.84
CA SER A 117 -9.00 -20.54 29.14
C SER A 117 -9.97 -21.29 30.07
N SER A 118 -11.23 -20.86 30.13
CA SER A 118 -12.24 -21.51 30.98
C SER A 118 -12.60 -22.93 30.52
N GLU A 119 -12.65 -23.17 29.21
CA GLU A 119 -12.88 -24.49 28.63
C GLU A 119 -11.70 -25.45 28.90
N MET A 120 -10.47 -24.94 28.82
CA MET A 120 -9.25 -25.70 29.13
C MET A 120 -9.17 -26.07 30.62
N GLU A 121 -9.55 -25.17 31.52
CA GLU A 121 -9.62 -25.46 32.97
C GLU A 121 -10.71 -26.50 33.30
N ALA A 122 -11.88 -26.39 32.67
CA ALA A 122 -12.96 -27.37 32.83
C ALA A 122 -12.56 -28.77 32.32
N LEU A 123 -11.81 -28.84 31.21
CA LEU A 123 -11.30 -30.10 30.68
C LEU A 123 -10.23 -30.73 31.60
N ALA A 124 -9.38 -29.91 32.21
CA ALA A 124 -8.36 -30.37 33.16
C ALA A 124 -8.94 -30.90 34.48
N GLN A 125 -10.13 -30.43 34.87
CA GLN A 125 -10.83 -30.86 36.09
C GLN A 125 -11.79 -32.04 35.87
N SER A 126 -12.00 -32.48 34.62
CA SER A 126 -12.86 -33.62 34.32
C SER A 126 -12.20 -34.93 34.78
N PRO A 127 -12.84 -35.74 35.65
CA PRO A 127 -12.26 -37.00 36.09
C PRO A 127 -12.09 -37.95 34.92
N ALA A 128 -10.88 -38.50 34.76
CA ALA A 128 -10.58 -39.48 33.72
C ALA A 128 -11.56 -40.66 33.83
N LYS A 129 -12.38 -40.88 32.80
CA LYS A 129 -13.24 -42.06 32.69
C LYS A 129 -12.35 -43.30 32.69
N LYS A 130 -12.24 -43.96 33.85
CA LYS A 130 -11.59 -45.28 33.97
C LYS A 130 -12.42 -46.28 33.17
N LYS A 131 -11.79 -46.88 32.16
CA LYS A 131 -12.26 -48.13 31.55
C LYS A 131 -11.90 -49.30 32.45
#